data_AF-A0A7S3MVX8-F1
#
_entry.id   AF-A0A7S3MVX8-F1
#
_cell.length_a   1.000
_cell.length_b   1.000
_cell.length_c   1.000
_cell.angle_alpha   90.00
_cell.angle_beta   90.00
_cell.angle_gamma   90.00
#
_symmetry.space_group_name_H-M   'P 1'
#
loop_
_entity.id
_entity.type
_entity.pdbx_description
1 polymer ?
#
loop_
_entity_poly.entity_id
_entity_poly.type
_entity_poly.pdbx_seq_one_letter_code
_entity_poly.pdbx_strand_id
1 'polypeptide(L)'
;MNMPHGSLAERDYNAGEDDDSMDVKGTDRRIYQNAIYNGVCSPVLDGLLYLGSDTVARDYDKLKESGITHIINCAAGYSPDYHADKGLKYLSYHLKDHVRENIECCFYECIEFIEQARKEGGRVYVHCVQGISRSTTICLCYMIKTQKIGMQEGLDMIRKIRAIANPNMTFMGQLIWFHKRLYGSSFDSIPVSPRVFLVCSHQPEDPFKVACKLQMDNLYIQ
;
A
#
# COMPACT_ATOMS: atom_id res chain seq x y z
N MET A 1 -52.36 66.49 36.52
CA MET A 1 -51.21 67.20 35.93
C MET A 1 -50.14 66.16 35.58
N ASN A 2 -49.85 66.07 34.28
CA ASN A 2 -48.63 65.62 33.58
C ASN A 2 -47.81 64.38 34.00
N MET A 3 -47.74 63.43 33.06
CA MET A 3 -46.55 62.62 32.71
C MET A 3 -45.42 63.53 32.16
N PRO A 4 -44.14 63.07 32.09
CA PRO A 4 -43.67 62.39 30.87
C PRO A 4 -42.65 61.24 31.02
N HIS A 5 -42.45 60.60 29.86
CA HIS A 5 -41.68 59.43 29.41
C HIS A 5 -40.14 59.47 29.42
N GLY A 6 -39.53 58.28 29.27
CA GLY A 6 -38.27 58.01 28.55
C GLY A 6 -37.61 56.69 28.97
N SER A 7 -37.95 55.51 28.40
CA SER A 7 -37.44 54.83 27.18
C SER A 7 -36.04 54.19 27.26
N LEU A 8 -35.99 52.92 26.85
CA LEU A 8 -34.92 52.15 26.15
C LEU A 8 -34.05 51.15 26.94
N ALA A 9 -34.40 49.88 26.70
CA ALA A 9 -33.55 48.77 26.22
C ALA A 9 -32.50 48.16 27.16
N GLU A 10 -32.79 46.91 27.55
CA GLU A 10 -31.84 45.87 27.92
C GLU A 10 -30.71 45.78 26.88
N ARG A 11 -29.47 45.77 27.35
CA ARG A 11 -28.30 45.41 26.54
C ARG A 11 -27.71 44.12 27.09
N ASP A 12 -28.07 43.04 26.42
CA ASP A 12 -27.25 41.83 26.36
C ASP A 12 -25.97 42.14 25.59
N TYR A 13 -24.81 41.83 26.17
CA TYR A 13 -23.52 41.88 25.48
C TYR A 13 -22.88 40.48 25.47
N ASN A 14 -23.05 39.84 24.31
CA ASN A 14 -22.12 39.03 23.52
C ASN A 14 -21.21 37.99 24.19
N ALA A 15 -21.56 36.73 23.92
CA ALA A 15 -20.79 35.77 23.12
C ALA A 15 -19.30 36.08 22.90
N GLY A 16 -18.45 35.31 23.58
CA GLY A 16 -17.14 34.92 23.10
C GLY A 16 -17.21 33.46 22.65
N GLU A 17 -17.23 33.26 21.33
CA GLU A 17 -16.97 31.98 20.68
C GLU A 17 -15.48 31.68 20.81
N ASP A 18 -15.10 30.70 21.63
CA ASP A 18 -13.82 30.03 21.48
C ASP A 18 -14.03 28.84 20.52
N ASP A 19 -13.71 29.13 19.26
CA ASP A 19 -13.55 28.21 18.14
C ASP A 19 -12.39 27.23 18.41
N ASP A 20 -12.73 26.02 18.86
CA ASP A 20 -11.88 24.84 18.69
C ASP A 20 -12.50 23.95 17.60
N SER A 21 -12.47 24.45 16.37
CA SER A 21 -12.73 23.66 15.16
C SER A 21 -11.71 22.54 15.00
N MET A 22 -11.95 21.42 15.65
CA MET A 22 -11.41 20.15 15.19
C MET A 22 -11.97 19.90 13.78
N ASP A 23 -11.10 19.85 12.78
CA ASP A 23 -11.47 19.67 11.38
C ASP A 23 -11.93 18.22 11.12
N VAL A 24 -13.19 17.91 11.47
CA VAL A 24 -13.82 16.57 11.42
C VAL A 24 -14.06 16.05 9.99
N LYS A 25 -13.92 16.90 8.96
CA LYS A 25 -14.31 16.53 7.58
C LYS A 25 -13.44 15.45 6.92
N GLY A 26 -12.22 15.22 7.41
CA GLY A 26 -11.25 14.30 6.78
C GLY A 26 -11.38 12.83 7.22
N THR A 27 -11.71 12.60 8.49
CA THR A 27 -11.66 11.26 9.10
C THR A 27 -12.84 10.40 8.68
N ASP A 28 -14.06 10.92 8.70
CA ASP A 28 -15.26 10.20 8.28
C ASP A 28 -15.21 9.79 6.81
N ARG A 29 -14.75 10.70 5.94
CA ARG A 29 -14.65 10.43 4.50
C ARG A 29 -13.68 9.29 4.21
N ARG A 30 -12.54 9.23 4.91
CA ARG A 30 -11.56 8.15 4.75
C ARG A 30 -12.09 6.83 5.29
N ILE A 31 -12.75 6.84 6.45
CA ILE A 31 -13.38 5.65 7.03
C ILE A 31 -14.42 5.08 6.05
N TYR A 32 -15.29 5.95 5.52
CA TYR A 32 -16.31 5.56 4.56
C TYR A 32 -15.73 4.98 3.27
N GLN A 33 -14.73 5.65 2.68
CA GLN A 33 -14.04 5.13 1.50
C GLN A 33 -13.37 3.79 1.79
N ASN A 34 -12.73 3.63 2.95
CA ASN A 34 -12.12 2.36 3.35
C ASN A 34 -13.16 1.24 3.44
N ALA A 35 -14.33 1.52 4.01
CA ALA A 35 -15.42 0.57 4.11
C ALA A 35 -15.94 0.13 2.73
N ILE A 36 -16.11 1.08 1.79
CA ILE A 36 -16.53 0.78 0.41
C ILE A 36 -15.56 -0.21 -0.25
N TYR A 37 -14.26 0.04 -0.13
CA TYR A 37 -13.23 -0.76 -0.80
C TYR A 37 -12.83 -2.02 -0.04
N ASN A 38 -13.36 -2.26 1.16
CA ASN A 38 -13.00 -3.41 1.97
C ASN A 38 -13.38 -4.71 1.25
N GLY A 39 -14.60 -4.79 0.71
CA GLY A 39 -15.06 -5.96 -0.04
C GLY A 39 -14.77 -5.92 -1.53
N VAL A 40 -13.90 -5.03 -2.04
CA VAL A 40 -13.72 -4.84 -3.50
C VAL A 40 -12.43 -5.50 -3.98
N CYS A 41 -12.56 -6.35 -4.99
CA CYS A 41 -11.44 -6.90 -5.76
C CYS A 41 -11.14 -5.94 -6.93
N SER A 42 -10.14 -5.08 -6.78
CA SER A 42 -9.87 -3.98 -7.72
C SER A 42 -8.95 -4.45 -8.87
N PRO A 43 -9.39 -4.44 -10.15
CA PRO A 43 -8.56 -4.84 -11.29
C PRO A 43 -7.56 -3.73 -11.63
N VAL A 44 -6.34 -3.80 -11.11
CA VAL A 44 -5.28 -2.81 -11.36
C VAL A 44 -4.77 -2.91 -12.79
N LEU A 45 -4.52 -4.14 -13.26
CA LEU A 45 -4.23 -4.45 -14.67
C LEU A 45 -5.23 -5.49 -15.12
N ASP A 46 -6.10 -5.10 -16.04
CA ASP A 46 -7.21 -5.95 -16.48
C ASP A 46 -6.71 -7.30 -16.98
N GLY A 47 -7.40 -8.36 -16.56
CA GLY A 47 -7.05 -9.74 -16.89
C GLY A 47 -5.77 -10.28 -16.25
N LEU A 48 -5.07 -9.54 -15.37
CA LEU A 48 -3.82 -10.01 -14.76
C LEU A 48 -3.66 -9.68 -13.27
N LEU A 49 -3.75 -8.41 -12.88
CA LEU A 49 -3.33 -7.95 -11.55
C LEU A 49 -4.48 -7.30 -10.80
N TYR A 50 -4.81 -7.84 -9.64
CA TYR A 50 -5.89 -7.39 -8.78
C TYR A 50 -5.36 -6.99 -7.40
N LEU A 51 -6.01 -6.02 -6.77
CA LEU A 51 -5.64 -5.44 -5.49
C LEU A 51 -6.84 -5.45 -4.53
N GLY A 52 -6.62 -5.79 -3.27
CA GLY A 52 -7.63 -5.55 -2.24
C GLY A 52 -7.19 -5.87 -0.81
N SER A 53 -8.17 -6.13 0.05
CA SER A 53 -8.03 -6.34 1.49
C SER A 53 -8.08 -7.83 1.88
N ASP A 54 -7.81 -8.10 3.16
CA ASP A 54 -8.01 -9.42 3.78
C ASP A 54 -9.46 -9.93 3.63
N THR A 55 -10.45 -9.03 3.61
CA THR A 55 -11.87 -9.40 3.47
C THR A 55 -12.13 -10.14 2.17
N VAL A 56 -11.53 -9.69 1.06
CA VAL A 56 -11.66 -10.37 -0.24
C VAL A 56 -10.78 -11.62 -0.27
N ALA A 57 -9.62 -11.62 0.39
CA ALA A 57 -8.77 -12.82 0.49
C ALA A 57 -9.49 -14.00 1.18
N ARG A 58 -10.38 -13.72 2.15
CA ARG A 58 -11.23 -14.72 2.82
C ARG A 58 -12.35 -15.26 1.93
N ASP A 59 -12.82 -14.47 0.97
CA ASP A 59 -13.96 -14.79 0.11
C ASP A 59 -13.52 -15.57 -1.13
N TYR A 60 -13.57 -16.90 -1.02
CA TYR A 60 -13.17 -17.79 -2.12
C TYR A 60 -14.02 -17.60 -3.38
N ASP A 61 -15.32 -17.41 -3.22
CA ASP A 61 -16.24 -17.28 -4.35
C ASP A 61 -15.92 -16.01 -5.14
N LYS A 62 -15.63 -14.91 -4.44
CA LYS A 62 -15.20 -13.67 -5.08
C LYS A 62 -13.86 -13.76 -5.80
N LEU A 63 -12.89 -14.48 -5.22
CA LEU A 63 -11.61 -14.77 -5.86
C LEU A 63 -11.82 -15.61 -7.13
N LYS A 64 -12.67 -16.63 -7.05
CA LYS A 64 -13.02 -17.51 -8.17
C LYS A 64 -13.76 -16.78 -9.29
N GLU A 65 -14.75 -15.96 -8.96
CA GLU A 65 -15.47 -15.10 -9.91
C GLU A 65 -14.53 -14.14 -10.65
N SER A 66 -13.52 -13.63 -9.95
CA SER A 66 -12.47 -12.77 -10.53
C SER A 66 -11.43 -13.55 -11.36
N GLY A 67 -11.49 -14.89 -11.36
CA GLY A 67 -10.56 -15.77 -12.05
C GLY A 67 -9.17 -15.84 -11.42
N ILE A 68 -9.06 -15.56 -10.11
CA ILE A 68 -7.79 -15.54 -9.40
C ILE A 68 -7.24 -16.96 -9.28
N THR A 69 -5.96 -17.12 -9.61
CA THR A 69 -5.21 -18.39 -9.49
C THR A 69 -3.98 -18.25 -8.60
N HIS A 70 -3.49 -17.04 -8.42
CA HIS A 70 -2.28 -16.71 -7.66
C HIS A 70 -2.59 -15.61 -6.64
N ILE A 71 -2.00 -15.71 -5.45
CA ILE A 71 -2.18 -14.72 -4.38
C ILE A 71 -0.82 -14.28 -3.86
N ILE A 72 -0.61 -12.96 -3.78
CA ILE A 72 0.49 -12.38 -3.00
C ILE A 72 -0.10 -11.85 -1.69
N ASN A 73 0.21 -12.54 -0.59
CA ASN A 73 -0.20 -12.16 0.76
C ASN A 73 0.89 -11.33 1.42
N CYS A 74 0.71 -10.01 1.45
CA CYS A 74 1.67 -9.08 2.06
C CYS A 74 1.44 -8.91 3.58
N ALA A 75 0.63 -9.75 4.22
CA ALA A 75 0.28 -9.60 5.62
C ALA A 75 0.14 -10.96 6.32
N ALA A 76 0.97 -11.95 5.98
CA ALA A 76 0.78 -13.33 6.43
C ALA A 76 0.84 -13.51 7.98
N GLY A 77 1.42 -12.55 8.70
CA GLY A 77 1.40 -12.53 10.18
C GLY A 77 0.05 -12.11 10.79
N TYR A 78 -0.89 -11.64 9.98
CA TYR A 78 -2.24 -11.22 10.36
C TYR A 78 -3.33 -11.95 9.58
N SER A 79 -2.99 -12.43 8.38
CA SER A 79 -3.91 -13.01 7.40
C SER A 79 -3.35 -14.35 6.95
N PRO A 80 -3.94 -15.50 7.32
CA PRO A 80 -3.48 -16.79 6.81
C PRO A 80 -3.78 -16.95 5.31
N ASP A 81 -3.15 -17.93 4.69
CA ASP A 81 -3.40 -18.33 3.30
C ASP A 81 -4.69 -19.17 3.24
N TYR A 82 -5.83 -18.50 3.34
CA TYR A 82 -7.16 -19.10 3.61
C TYR A 82 -7.56 -20.26 2.70
N HIS A 83 -7.06 -20.31 1.47
CA HIS A 83 -7.50 -21.25 0.43
C HIS A 83 -6.33 -21.99 -0.22
N ALA A 84 -5.21 -22.16 0.49
CA ALA A 84 -4.04 -22.90 0.00
C ALA A 84 -4.38 -24.35 -0.36
N ASP A 85 -5.36 -24.95 0.31
CA ASP A 85 -5.90 -26.29 0.05
C ASP A 85 -6.75 -26.37 -1.23
N LYS A 86 -7.16 -25.24 -1.81
CA LYS A 86 -8.05 -25.16 -2.99
C LYS A 86 -7.32 -24.94 -4.31
N GLY A 87 -6.01 -25.17 -4.33
CA GLY A 87 -5.19 -25.05 -5.54
C GLY A 87 -4.80 -23.62 -5.93
N LEU A 88 -5.06 -22.62 -5.07
CA LEU A 88 -4.49 -21.28 -5.26
C LEU A 88 -3.01 -21.31 -4.91
N LYS A 89 -2.18 -20.69 -5.75
CA LYS A 89 -0.74 -20.55 -5.50
C LYS A 89 -0.49 -19.31 -4.65
N TYR A 90 0.22 -19.46 -3.54
CA TYR A 90 0.51 -18.35 -2.62
C TYR A 90 1.98 -17.94 -2.65
N LEU A 91 2.21 -16.64 -2.56
CA LEU A 91 3.47 -16.02 -2.21
C LEU A 91 3.25 -15.10 -1.01
N SER A 92 3.75 -15.53 0.16
CA SER A 92 3.35 -14.93 1.44
C SER A 92 4.52 -14.26 2.15
N TYR A 93 4.25 -13.12 2.79
CA TYR A 93 5.21 -12.33 3.56
C TYR A 93 4.57 -11.71 4.82
N HIS A 94 5.26 -11.80 5.96
CA HIS A 94 4.96 -11.13 7.23
C HIS A 94 5.42 -9.67 7.24
N LEU A 95 5.04 -8.89 6.23
CA LEU A 95 5.41 -7.47 6.15
C LEU A 95 4.60 -6.63 7.14
N LYS A 96 5.28 -5.74 7.85
CA LYS A 96 4.66 -4.71 8.71
C LYS A 96 4.44 -3.43 7.91
N ASP A 97 3.28 -2.79 8.07
CA ASP A 97 3.06 -1.46 7.48
C ASP A 97 3.68 -0.39 8.37
N HIS A 98 5.01 -0.33 8.37
CA HIS A 98 5.76 0.48 9.32
C HIS A 98 6.97 1.12 8.63
N VAL A 99 7.40 2.28 9.15
CA VAL A 99 8.49 3.09 8.56
C VAL A 99 9.86 2.42 8.54
N ARG A 100 10.02 1.32 9.28
CA ARG A 100 11.25 0.51 9.35
C ARG A 100 11.20 -0.76 8.49
N GLU A 101 10.07 -1.04 7.84
CA GLU A 101 9.93 -2.23 7.02
C GLU A 101 10.64 -2.05 5.67
N ASN A 102 11.40 -3.05 5.25
CA ASN A 102 12.05 -3.07 3.94
C ASN A 102 11.26 -3.97 2.99
N ILE A 103 10.25 -3.40 2.34
CA ILE A 103 9.42 -4.11 1.37
C ILE A 103 10.10 -4.28 0.00
N GLU A 104 11.12 -3.45 -0.30
CA GLU A 104 11.89 -3.52 -1.55
C GLU A 104 12.54 -4.89 -1.76
N CYS A 105 12.95 -5.56 -0.68
CA CYS A 105 13.60 -6.88 -0.79
C CYS A 105 12.69 -7.98 -1.38
N CYS A 106 11.37 -7.77 -1.41
CA CYS A 106 10.40 -8.70 -1.99
C CYS A 106 10.11 -8.40 -3.48
N PHE A 107 10.57 -7.27 -4.02
CA PHE A 107 10.09 -6.76 -5.32
C PHE A 107 10.35 -7.71 -6.48
N TYR A 108 11.58 -8.21 -6.63
CA TYR A 108 11.92 -9.08 -7.75
C TYR A 108 11.20 -10.42 -7.70
N GLU A 109 11.07 -11.03 -6.52
CA GLU A 109 10.32 -12.28 -6.33
C GLU A 109 8.82 -12.07 -6.64
N CYS A 110 8.23 -10.96 -6.18
CA CYS A 110 6.85 -10.60 -6.53
C CYS A 110 6.67 -10.38 -8.04
N ILE A 111 7.61 -9.70 -8.70
CA ILE A 111 7.57 -9.50 -10.15
C ILE A 111 7.60 -10.85 -10.87
N GLU A 112 8.52 -11.73 -10.49
CA GLU A 112 8.66 -13.06 -11.10
C GLU A 112 7.40 -13.91 -10.90
N PHE A 113 6.82 -13.88 -9.70
CA PHE A 113 5.57 -14.58 -9.41
C PHE A 113 4.40 -14.08 -10.26
N ILE A 114 4.28 -12.76 -10.47
CA ILE A 114 3.25 -12.18 -11.34
C ILE A 114 3.50 -12.55 -12.81
N GLU A 115 4.75 -12.52 -13.25
CA GLU A 115 5.14 -12.93 -14.60
C GLU A 115 4.87 -14.41 -14.87
N GLN A 116 5.08 -15.26 -13.86
CA GLN A 116 4.76 -16.68 -13.96
C GLN A 116 3.24 -16.89 -14.09
N ALA A 117 2.45 -16.23 -13.25
CA ALA A 117 0.99 -16.27 -13.36
C ALA A 117 0.52 -15.82 -14.74
N ARG A 118 1.11 -14.74 -15.30
CA ARG A 118 0.83 -14.25 -16.65
C ARG A 118 1.11 -15.31 -17.73
N LYS A 119 2.25 -16.00 -17.67
CA LYS A 119 2.62 -17.06 -18.61
C LYS A 119 1.68 -18.27 -18.55
N GLU A 120 1.15 -18.55 -17.37
CA GLU A 120 0.17 -19.62 -17.15
C GLU A 120 -1.27 -19.22 -17.54
N GLY A 121 -1.49 -17.98 -18.02
CA GLY A 121 -2.83 -17.45 -18.30
C GLY A 121 -3.66 -17.20 -17.04
N GLY A 122 -2.99 -17.10 -15.88
CA GLY A 122 -3.59 -16.87 -14.58
C GLY A 122 -3.75 -15.39 -14.21
N ARG A 123 -4.35 -15.16 -13.04
CA ARG A 123 -4.56 -13.83 -12.46
C ARG A 123 -4.07 -13.80 -11.03
N VAL A 124 -3.45 -12.68 -10.66
CA VAL A 124 -2.83 -12.48 -9.36
C VAL A 124 -3.67 -11.52 -8.53
N TYR A 125 -3.97 -11.93 -7.31
CA TYR A 125 -4.57 -11.08 -6.30
C TYR A 125 -3.53 -10.69 -5.24
N VAL A 126 -3.24 -9.40 -5.12
CA VAL A 126 -2.29 -8.86 -4.15
C VAL A 126 -3.07 -8.23 -3.01
N HIS A 127 -2.88 -8.71 -1.79
CA HIS A 127 -3.55 -8.14 -0.62
C HIS A 127 -2.62 -7.93 0.57
N CYS A 128 -3.10 -7.08 1.46
CA CYS A 128 -2.60 -6.98 2.83
C CYS A 128 -3.83 -6.97 3.75
N VAL A 129 -3.79 -6.28 4.89
CA VAL A 129 -4.97 -6.18 5.77
C VAL A 129 -6.06 -5.32 5.12
N GLN A 130 -5.76 -4.08 4.74
CA GLN A 130 -6.77 -3.11 4.25
C GLN A 130 -6.72 -2.86 2.74
N GLY A 131 -5.68 -3.33 2.05
CA GLY A 131 -5.47 -3.03 0.64
C GLY A 131 -5.10 -1.56 0.38
N ILE A 132 -4.39 -0.91 1.31
CA ILE A 132 -4.06 0.52 1.25
C ILE A 132 -2.59 0.75 0.92
N SER A 133 -1.68 0.14 1.70
CA SER A 133 -0.25 0.45 1.67
C SER A 133 0.60 -0.69 1.09
N ARG A 134 0.92 -1.73 1.89
CA ARG A 134 1.80 -2.86 1.49
C ARG A 134 1.45 -3.48 0.12
N SER A 135 0.20 -3.88 -0.08
CA SER A 135 -0.23 -4.50 -1.34
C SER A 135 -0.23 -3.52 -2.51
N THR A 136 -0.60 -2.26 -2.27
CA THR A 136 -0.48 -1.18 -3.28
C THR A 136 0.97 -1.00 -3.71
N THR A 137 1.91 -1.03 -2.77
CA THR A 137 3.35 -0.95 -3.06
C THR A 137 3.81 -2.07 -3.99
N ILE A 138 3.37 -3.31 -3.77
CA ILE A 138 3.71 -4.44 -4.65
C ILE A 138 3.09 -4.27 -6.04
N CYS A 139 1.84 -3.81 -6.15
CA CYS A 139 1.24 -3.51 -7.45
C CYS A 139 2.01 -2.41 -8.20
N LEU A 140 2.40 -1.33 -7.50
CA LEU A 140 3.20 -0.26 -8.09
C LEU A 140 4.57 -0.73 -8.56
N CYS A 141 5.24 -1.58 -7.77
CA CYS A 141 6.51 -2.18 -8.16
C CYS A 141 6.39 -2.88 -9.52
N TYR A 142 5.36 -3.72 -9.70
CA TYR A 142 5.12 -4.42 -10.95
C TYR A 142 4.83 -3.46 -12.11
N MET A 143 3.99 -2.44 -11.90
CA MET A 143 3.67 -1.44 -12.93
C MET A 143 4.90 -0.63 -13.35
N ILE A 144 5.72 -0.17 -12.39
CA ILE A 144 6.99 0.52 -12.66
C ILE A 144 7.90 -0.36 -13.53
N LYS A 145 8.02 -1.65 -13.21
CA LYS A 145 8.91 -2.57 -13.94
C LYS A 145 8.41 -2.86 -15.37
N THR A 146 7.10 -3.02 -15.55
CA THR A 146 6.53 -3.52 -16.81
C THR A 146 6.10 -2.42 -17.77
N GLN A 147 5.59 -1.30 -17.25
CA GLN A 147 5.10 -0.18 -18.04
C GLN A 147 6.11 0.95 -18.17
N LYS A 148 7.25 0.89 -17.43
CA LYS A 148 8.30 1.91 -17.42
C LYS A 148 7.79 3.31 -17.02
N ILE A 149 6.81 3.34 -16.13
CA ILE A 149 6.22 4.57 -15.60
C ILE A 149 6.81 4.94 -14.23
N GLY A 150 6.70 6.22 -13.87
CA GLY A 150 7.10 6.72 -12.55
C GLY A 150 6.18 6.21 -11.43
N MET A 151 6.68 6.26 -10.18
CA MET A 151 5.90 5.86 -9.00
C MET A 151 4.61 6.67 -8.85
N GLN A 152 4.67 7.99 -9.04
CA GLN A 152 3.51 8.87 -8.89
C GLN A 152 2.46 8.61 -9.97
N GLU A 153 2.88 8.46 -11.23
CA GLU A 153 1.99 8.12 -12.34
C GLU A 153 1.27 6.78 -12.09
N GLY A 154 2.01 5.74 -11.70
CA GLY A 154 1.42 4.45 -11.33
C GLY A 154 0.43 4.55 -10.16
N LEU A 155 0.74 5.37 -9.16
CA LEU A 155 -0.15 5.57 -8.00
C LEU A 155 -1.44 6.29 -8.41
N ASP A 156 -1.35 7.27 -9.30
CA ASP A 156 -2.52 7.97 -9.83
C ASP A 156 -3.39 7.03 -10.69
N MET A 157 -2.77 6.12 -11.45
CA MET A 157 -3.50 5.06 -12.16
C MET A 157 -4.25 4.12 -11.21
N ILE A 158 -3.58 3.64 -10.15
CA ILE A 158 -4.24 2.77 -9.15
C ILE A 158 -5.36 3.53 -8.45
N ARG A 159 -5.17 4.80 -8.08
CA ARG A 159 -6.19 5.60 -7.36
C ARG A 159 -7.46 5.84 -8.16
N LYS A 160 -7.40 5.83 -9.50
CA LYS A 160 -8.59 5.86 -10.36
C LYS A 160 -9.47 4.61 -10.17
N ILE A 161 -8.88 3.49 -9.76
CA ILE A 161 -9.54 2.18 -9.59
C ILE A 161 -9.83 1.90 -8.11
N ARG A 162 -8.90 2.29 -7.21
CA ARG A 162 -8.98 2.13 -5.76
C ARG A 162 -8.50 3.41 -5.07
N ALA A 163 -9.42 4.35 -4.86
CA ALA A 163 -9.12 5.69 -4.36
C ALA A 163 -8.38 5.73 -3.00
N ILE A 164 -8.51 4.68 -2.18
CA ILE A 164 -7.85 4.58 -0.87
C ILE A 164 -6.38 4.14 -0.95
N ALA A 165 -5.87 3.84 -2.15
CA ALA A 165 -4.48 3.46 -2.35
C ALA A 165 -3.54 4.55 -1.84
N ASN A 166 -2.76 4.23 -0.81
CA ASN A 166 -1.88 5.17 -0.14
C ASN A 166 -0.74 4.42 0.57
N PRO A 167 0.33 4.04 -0.17
CA PRO A 167 1.56 3.54 0.43
C PRO A 167 2.07 4.49 1.51
N ASN A 168 2.65 3.96 2.58
CA ASN A 168 3.34 4.81 3.54
C ASN A 168 4.57 5.49 2.88
N MET A 169 5.02 6.61 3.46
CA MET A 169 6.09 7.43 2.89
C MET A 169 7.40 6.67 2.69
N THR A 170 7.75 5.74 3.58
CA THR A 170 8.95 4.91 3.44
C THR A 170 8.84 4.01 2.21
N PHE A 171 7.69 3.38 1.99
CA PHE A 171 7.45 2.54 0.81
C PHE A 171 7.44 3.35 -0.48
N MET A 172 6.91 4.57 -0.47
CA MET A 172 7.01 5.50 -1.61
C MET A 172 8.49 5.79 -1.93
N GLY A 173 9.31 6.05 -0.92
CA GLY A 173 10.76 6.23 -1.08
C GLY A 173 11.45 5.00 -1.69
N GLN A 174 11.13 3.79 -1.20
CA GLN A 174 11.65 2.54 -1.74
C GLN A 174 11.26 2.33 -3.22
N LEU A 175 10.03 2.67 -3.61
CA LEU A 175 9.59 2.62 -5.01
C LEU A 175 10.31 3.64 -5.91
N ILE A 176 10.54 4.86 -5.41
CA ILE A 176 11.32 5.88 -6.15
C ILE A 176 12.74 5.38 -6.39
N TRP A 177 13.39 4.82 -5.37
CA TRP A 177 14.72 4.24 -5.52
C TRP A 177 14.71 3.04 -6.47
N PHE A 178 13.70 2.18 -6.41
CA PHE A 178 13.54 1.07 -7.35
C PHE A 178 13.44 1.56 -8.80
N HIS A 179 12.59 2.56 -9.07
CA HIS A 179 12.49 3.19 -10.39
C HIS A 179 13.84 3.76 -10.86
N LYS A 180 14.53 4.53 -10.00
CA LYS A 180 15.87 5.07 -10.31
C LYS A 180 16.89 3.98 -10.64
N ARG A 181 16.85 2.83 -9.95
CA ARG A 181 17.74 1.69 -10.24
C ARG A 181 17.43 1.05 -11.60
N LEU A 182 16.16 1.02 -12.01
CA LEU A 182 15.76 0.44 -13.30
C LEU A 182 16.05 1.36 -14.49
N TYR A 183 15.89 2.68 -14.32
CA TYR A 183 15.82 3.63 -15.45
C TYR A 183 16.66 4.89 -15.27
N GLY A 184 17.46 5.02 -14.20
CA GLY A 184 18.33 6.17 -14.01
C GLY A 184 19.43 6.21 -15.06
N SER A 185 19.58 7.37 -15.73
CA SER A 185 20.50 7.56 -16.87
C SER A 185 21.98 7.77 -16.48
N SER A 186 22.33 7.82 -15.19
CA SER A 186 23.71 8.07 -14.76
C SER A 186 24.02 7.40 -13.41
N PHE A 187 24.96 6.44 -13.44
CA PHE A 187 25.57 5.88 -12.24
C PHE A 187 26.34 6.94 -11.42
N ASP A 188 26.68 8.08 -12.02
CA ASP A 188 27.39 9.20 -11.38
C ASP A 188 26.62 9.88 -10.25
N SER A 189 25.29 9.69 -10.20
CA SER A 189 24.41 10.27 -9.16
C SER A 189 23.95 9.24 -8.12
N ILE A 190 24.33 7.97 -8.29
CA ILE A 190 24.14 6.94 -7.29
C ILE A 190 25.43 6.91 -6.47
N PRO A 191 25.41 7.18 -5.15
CA PRO A 191 26.62 7.02 -4.36
C PRO A 191 27.14 5.59 -4.57
N VAL A 192 28.33 5.48 -5.16
CA VAL A 192 29.09 4.23 -5.41
C VAL A 192 29.58 3.58 -4.11
N SER A 193 29.00 3.97 -2.97
CA SER A 193 29.23 3.29 -1.70
C SER A 193 28.88 1.81 -1.87
N PRO A 194 29.82 0.89 -1.61
CA PRO A 194 29.57 -0.54 -1.74
C PRO A 194 28.32 -0.90 -0.93
N ARG A 195 27.31 -1.40 -1.65
CA ARG A 195 26.04 -1.79 -1.04
C ARG A 195 26.22 -3.19 -0.49
N VAL A 196 26.29 -3.28 0.84
CA VAL A 196 26.29 -4.58 1.52
C VAL A 196 24.87 -5.11 1.51
N PHE A 197 24.69 -6.27 0.89
CA PHE A 197 23.44 -7.01 0.98
C PHE A 197 23.62 -8.13 1.99
N LEU A 198 22.79 -8.13 3.01
CA LEU A 198 22.69 -9.28 3.90
C LEU A 198 21.79 -10.31 3.23
N VAL A 199 22.37 -11.48 2.94
CA VAL A 199 21.63 -12.67 2.51
C VAL A 199 21.17 -13.37 3.79
N CYS A 200 19.95 -13.05 4.21
CA CYS A 200 19.34 -13.65 5.40
C CYS A 200 17.87 -13.91 5.15
N SER A 201 17.25 -14.72 6.01
CA SER A 201 15.81 -14.85 5.97
C SER A 201 15.13 -13.49 6.13
N HIS A 202 14.15 -13.22 5.27
CA HIS A 202 13.29 -12.06 5.43
C HIS A 202 12.38 -12.19 6.67
N GLN A 203 12.13 -13.42 7.13
CA GLN A 203 11.08 -13.79 8.05
C GLN A 203 11.65 -14.68 9.18
N PRO A 204 11.64 -14.26 10.45
CA PRO A 204 12.02 -15.14 11.56
C PRO A 204 11.28 -16.49 11.55
N GLU A 205 10.08 -16.51 10.98
CA GLU A 205 9.17 -17.65 10.94
C GLU A 205 9.42 -18.60 9.75
N ASP A 206 10.16 -18.16 8.73
CA ASP A 206 10.57 -19.01 7.59
C ASP A 206 12.08 -18.79 7.29
N PRO A 207 12.97 -19.54 7.96
CA PRO A 207 14.41 -19.36 7.84
C PRO A 207 14.95 -19.72 6.44
N PHE A 208 14.18 -20.43 5.62
CA PHE A 208 14.59 -20.86 4.28
C PHE A 208 14.22 -19.85 3.19
N LYS A 209 13.32 -18.90 3.48
CA LYS A 209 12.98 -17.81 2.57
C LYS A 209 14.00 -16.67 2.67
N VAL A 210 15.10 -16.86 1.95
CA VAL A 210 16.23 -15.93 1.91
C VAL A 210 15.92 -14.75 0.98
N ALA A 211 16.14 -13.53 1.46
CA ALA A 211 16.05 -12.33 0.63
C ALA A 211 17.35 -11.51 0.74
N CYS A 212 17.72 -10.85 -0.35
CA CYS A 212 18.82 -9.88 -0.34
C CYS A 212 18.33 -8.58 0.30
N LYS A 213 18.69 -8.33 1.56
CA LYS A 213 18.38 -7.07 2.26
C LYS A 213 19.52 -6.09 2.09
N LEU A 214 19.24 -4.93 1.50
CA LEU A 214 20.20 -3.82 1.50
C LEU A 214 20.44 -3.35 2.94
N GLN A 215 21.67 -3.47 3.42
CA GLN A 215 22.04 -2.98 4.74
C GLN A 215 22.22 -1.46 4.67
N MET A 216 21.35 -0.72 5.38
CA MET A 216 21.40 0.75 5.41
C MET A 216 22.24 1.29 6.56
N ASP A 217 22.60 0.45 7.54
CA ASP A 217 23.41 0.82 8.70
C ASP A 217 24.89 0.48 8.45
N ASN A 218 25.77 1.47 8.70
CA ASN A 218 27.25 1.44 8.63
C ASN A 218 27.92 1.65 7.25
N LEU A 219 27.51 2.67 6.48
CA LEU A 219 28.28 3.13 5.31
C LEU A 219 29.29 4.26 5.64
N TYR A 220 29.43 4.66 6.91
CA TYR A 220 30.55 5.47 7.36
C TYR A 220 31.68 4.54 7.79
N ILE A 221 32.55 4.20 6.85
CA ILE A 221 33.93 3.88 7.22
C ILE A 221 34.52 5.21 7.73
N GLN A 222 34.98 5.22 8.98
CA GLN A 222 35.64 6.36 9.61
C GLN A 222 36.83 6.87 8.80
#